data_AF-A0A2V8B8V4-F1
#
_entry.id   AF-A0A2V8B8V4-F1
#
_cell.length_a   1.000
_cell.length_b   1.000
_cell.length_c   1.000
_cell.angle_alpha   90.00
_cell.angle_beta   90.00
_cell.angle_gamma   90.00
#
_symmetry.space_group_name_H-M   'P 1'
#
loop_
_entity.id
_entity.type
_entity.pdbx_description
1 polymer ?
#
loop_
_entity_poly.entity_id
_entity_poly.type
_entity_poly.pdbx_seq_one_letter_code
_entity_poly.pdbx_strand_id
1 'polypeptide(L)'
;MGHYDFQPGQEMQHDTSPHRITIGGVEQRIDTASLVLCYSRMLVFQAYPVFTRFCCKVFLTDALEYLSGAAATCLIDNTHVVVAAGTGARMVPAPEMAAFAERYRFTFRAHEKGDANRSARVERPFHFIEHNFLAGRTFADLGDLNAQARVFCDKVNATRKKHLHASPRELFAAERPHLRPLPLFVPEVYALHHRLVDVEGYVNVHGHRYSVPYLLIGRQLEVRETKDRIDVYHGPRLVASHQKVLSRTFTRVTVPEHRPPRGARPSTQPLPEEHILAQADPPVPAYAAALKHRSAGRGTLALRRLLVLYREYPRTAFLQAVTLAQQYGLLMSALT
;
A
#
# COMPACT_ATOMS: atom_id res chain seq x y z
N MET A 1 -39.51 7.44 17.43
CA MET A 1 -38.25 7.50 16.67
C MET A 1 -37.10 7.65 17.66
N GLY A 2 -36.19 6.69 17.77
CA GLY A 2 -35.08 6.79 18.72
C GLY A 2 -34.12 7.92 18.30
N HIS A 3 -33.87 8.87 19.18
CA HIS A 3 -32.79 9.85 19.02
C HIS A 3 -31.47 9.15 19.38
N TYR A 4 -30.56 9.01 18.43
CA TYR A 4 -29.20 8.53 18.72
C TYR A 4 -28.33 9.76 18.91
N ASP A 5 -28.25 10.24 20.15
CA ASP A 5 -27.30 11.28 20.55
C ASP A 5 -25.98 10.59 20.87
N PHE A 6 -25.02 10.69 19.94
CA PHE A 6 -23.65 10.23 20.19
C PHE A 6 -23.03 11.11 21.25
N GLN A 7 -22.50 10.51 22.31
CA GLN A 7 -21.73 11.26 23.32
C GLN A 7 -20.40 11.72 22.72
N PRO A 8 -19.82 12.83 23.22
CA PRO A 8 -18.50 13.28 22.80
C PRO A 8 -17.44 12.18 22.89
N GLY A 9 -16.70 11.95 21.80
CA GLY A 9 -15.62 10.96 21.74
C GLY A 9 -16.07 9.50 21.74
N GLN A 10 -17.38 9.24 21.67
CA GLN A 10 -17.93 7.88 21.69
C GLN A 10 -17.64 7.11 20.39
N GLU A 11 -17.92 7.73 19.25
CA GLU A 11 -17.91 7.03 17.96
C GLU A 11 -17.38 7.94 16.84
N MET A 12 -16.57 7.34 15.97
CA MET A 12 -16.18 7.87 14.68
C MET A 12 -16.57 6.86 13.60
N GLN A 13 -16.89 7.32 12.40
CA GLN A 13 -17.27 6.43 11.29
C GLN A 13 -16.26 6.57 10.16
N HIS A 14 -15.67 5.44 9.75
CA HIS A 14 -14.84 5.34 8.56
C HIS A 14 -15.58 4.60 7.47
N ASP A 15 -15.58 5.19 6.28
CA ASP A 15 -16.20 4.58 5.11
C ASP A 15 -15.37 4.90 3.84
N THR A 16 -15.68 4.22 2.75
CA THR A 16 -15.05 4.38 1.44
C THR A 16 -16.07 4.35 0.31
N SER A 17 -15.93 5.24 -0.67
CA SER A 17 -16.75 5.24 -1.89
C SER A 17 -15.90 5.42 -3.13
N PRO A 18 -16.14 4.65 -4.21
CA PRO A 18 -15.51 4.90 -5.50
C PRO A 18 -16.09 6.15 -6.15
N HIS A 19 -15.25 6.95 -6.81
CA HIS A 19 -15.67 8.09 -7.62
C HIS A 19 -14.94 8.08 -8.96
N ARG A 20 -15.52 8.76 -9.96
CA ARG A 20 -14.86 9.05 -11.23
C ARG A 20 -14.58 10.54 -11.32
N ILE A 21 -13.34 10.90 -11.63
CA ILE A 21 -12.90 12.28 -11.67
C ILE A 21 -11.86 12.49 -12.78
N THR A 22 -11.75 13.73 -13.22
CA THR A 22 -10.74 14.14 -14.20
C THR A 22 -9.49 14.64 -13.47
N ILE A 23 -8.38 13.92 -13.62
CA ILE A 23 -7.06 14.32 -13.12
C ILE A 23 -6.11 14.39 -14.32
N GLY A 24 -5.38 15.51 -14.47
CA GLY A 24 -4.45 15.70 -15.58
C GLY A 24 -5.12 15.61 -16.96
N GLY A 25 -6.41 15.97 -17.04
CA GLY A 25 -7.21 15.87 -18.27
C GLY A 25 -7.73 14.45 -18.60
N VAL A 26 -7.45 13.45 -17.75
CA VAL A 26 -7.89 12.06 -17.95
C VAL A 26 -8.92 11.68 -16.90
N GLU A 27 -10.08 11.19 -17.34
CA GLU A 27 -11.07 10.58 -16.44
C GLU A 27 -10.54 9.26 -15.89
N GLN A 28 -10.50 9.12 -14.57
CA GLN A 28 -10.10 7.90 -13.91
C GLN A 28 -10.92 7.63 -12.65
N ARG A 29 -11.02 6.36 -12.30
CA ARG A 29 -11.63 5.92 -11.04
C ARG A 29 -10.64 6.12 -9.89
N ILE A 30 -11.13 6.66 -8.78
CA ILE A 30 -10.44 6.72 -7.49
C ILE A 30 -11.33 6.09 -6.42
N ASP A 31 -10.74 5.77 -5.28
CA ASP A 31 -11.48 5.46 -4.06
C ASP A 31 -11.30 6.62 -3.07
N THR A 32 -12.38 7.16 -2.54
CA THR A 32 -12.37 8.21 -1.52
C THR A 32 -12.65 7.59 -0.17
N ALA A 33 -11.73 7.77 0.77
CA ALA A 33 -11.88 7.37 2.15
C ALA A 33 -12.28 8.59 2.99
N SER A 34 -13.23 8.41 3.91
CA SER A 34 -13.62 9.45 4.85
C SER A 34 -13.61 8.94 6.30
N LEU A 35 -13.45 9.86 7.23
CA LEU A 35 -13.62 9.68 8.66
C LEU A 35 -14.48 10.83 9.18
N VAL A 36 -15.53 10.51 9.92
CA VAL A 36 -16.42 11.50 10.55
C VAL A 36 -16.52 11.24 12.05
N LEU A 37 -16.30 12.27 12.88
CA LEU A 37 -16.66 12.19 14.30
C LEU A 37 -18.18 12.30 14.47
N CYS A 38 -18.79 11.34 15.16
CA CYS A 38 -20.24 11.23 15.25
C CYS A 38 -20.89 12.26 16.20
N TYR A 39 -20.15 12.97 17.05
CA TYR A 39 -20.69 14.08 17.83
C TYR A 39 -20.48 15.41 17.09
N SER A 40 -19.23 15.80 16.83
CA SER A 40 -18.92 17.11 16.22
C SER A 40 -19.18 17.21 14.73
N ARG A 41 -19.33 16.10 14.01
CA ARG A 41 -19.38 16.07 12.52
C ARG A 41 -18.10 16.55 11.85
N MET A 42 -16.96 16.56 12.56
CA MET A 42 -15.66 16.81 11.93
C MET A 42 -15.43 15.79 10.81
N LEU A 43 -15.23 16.28 9.59
CA LEU A 43 -14.99 15.47 8.40
C LEU A 43 -13.51 15.53 8.02
N VAL A 44 -12.93 14.37 7.75
CA VAL A 44 -11.65 14.21 7.06
C VAL A 44 -11.86 13.26 5.90
N PHE A 45 -11.34 13.59 4.72
CA PHE A 45 -11.29 12.63 3.62
C PHE A 45 -10.03 12.78 2.80
N GLN A 46 -9.67 11.70 2.12
CA GLN A 46 -8.58 11.63 1.15
C GLN A 46 -8.96 10.69 0.00
N ALA A 47 -8.36 10.91 -1.16
CA ALA A 47 -8.49 10.06 -2.34
C ALA A 47 -7.26 9.18 -2.56
N TYR A 48 -7.51 7.98 -3.05
CA TYR A 48 -6.50 6.97 -3.36
C TYR A 48 -6.76 6.37 -4.76
N PRO A 49 -5.73 5.94 -5.51
CA PRO A 49 -5.95 5.24 -6.79
C PRO A 49 -6.66 3.90 -6.59
N VAL A 50 -6.33 3.22 -5.49
CA VAL A 50 -6.91 1.97 -5.00
C VAL A 50 -6.86 2.03 -3.48
N PHE A 51 -7.97 1.71 -2.80
CA PHE A 51 -7.99 1.64 -1.35
C PHE A 51 -7.71 0.24 -0.83
N THR A 52 -6.51 0.05 -0.28
CA THR A 52 -6.07 -1.22 0.34
C THR A 52 -6.04 -1.10 1.86
N ARG A 53 -5.78 -2.22 2.56
CA ARG A 53 -5.52 -2.21 4.01
C ARG A 53 -4.35 -1.31 4.41
N PHE A 54 -3.31 -1.26 3.58
CA PHE A 54 -2.22 -0.30 3.76
C PHE A 54 -2.73 1.14 3.70
N CYS A 55 -3.53 1.47 2.67
CA CYS A 55 -4.14 2.80 2.53
C CYS A 55 -5.05 3.14 3.71
N CYS A 56 -5.80 2.18 4.26
CA CYS A 56 -6.63 2.38 5.44
C CYS A 56 -5.81 2.78 6.68
N LYS A 57 -4.68 2.10 6.95
CA LYS A 57 -3.79 2.47 8.06
C LYS A 57 -3.18 3.85 7.87
N VAL A 58 -2.77 4.19 6.65
CA VAL A 58 -2.27 5.53 6.30
C VAL A 58 -3.36 6.59 6.52
N PHE A 59 -4.54 6.39 5.93
CA PHE A 59 -5.66 7.30 6.03
C PHE A 59 -6.08 7.56 7.48
N LEU A 60 -6.29 6.49 8.26
CA LEU A 60 -6.69 6.61 9.66
C LEU A 60 -5.59 7.26 10.49
N THR A 61 -4.32 7.02 10.21
CA THR A 61 -3.22 7.72 10.90
C THR A 61 -3.31 9.23 10.66
N ASP A 62 -3.34 9.66 9.40
CA ASP A 62 -3.43 11.07 9.03
C ASP A 62 -4.70 11.75 9.61
N ALA A 63 -5.82 11.03 9.60
CA ALA A 63 -7.09 11.55 10.09
C ALA A 63 -7.10 11.68 11.62
N LEU A 64 -6.54 10.70 12.34
CA LEU A 64 -6.40 10.77 13.79
C LEU A 64 -5.41 11.85 14.23
N GLU A 65 -4.33 12.08 13.47
CA GLU A 65 -3.42 13.21 13.67
C GLU A 65 -4.13 14.55 13.48
N TYR A 66 -4.94 14.69 12.42
CA TYR A 66 -5.76 15.90 12.22
C TYR A 66 -6.70 16.19 13.39
N LEU A 67 -7.34 15.14 13.90
CA LEU A 67 -8.26 15.22 15.03
C LEU A 67 -7.53 15.26 16.38
N SER A 68 -6.20 15.11 16.39
CA SER A 68 -5.39 15.04 17.61
C SER A 68 -5.88 13.99 18.63
N GLY A 69 -6.49 12.91 18.16
CA GLY A 69 -7.10 11.88 19.00
C GLY A 69 -8.06 10.96 18.27
N ALA A 70 -8.46 9.88 18.92
CA ALA A 70 -9.41 8.89 18.41
C ALA A 70 -10.69 8.83 19.25
N ALA A 71 -11.83 8.58 18.62
CA ALA A 71 -13.03 8.18 19.37
C ALA A 71 -12.85 6.75 19.92
N ALA A 72 -13.67 6.36 20.91
CA ALA A 72 -13.57 5.03 21.53
C ALA A 72 -13.89 3.88 20.54
N THR A 73 -14.79 4.14 19.57
CA THR A 73 -15.21 3.17 18.56
C THR A 73 -15.06 3.75 17.17
N CYS A 74 -14.47 2.99 16.24
CA CYS A 74 -14.47 3.25 14.81
C CYS A 74 -15.49 2.34 14.13
N LEU A 75 -16.62 2.90 13.75
CA LEU A 75 -17.65 2.21 12.99
C LEU A 75 -17.21 2.13 11.52
N ILE A 76 -17.30 0.93 10.95
CA ILE A 76 -16.92 0.65 9.57
C ILE A 76 -18.01 -0.16 8.89
N ASP A 77 -18.03 -0.09 7.56
CA ASP A 77 -18.72 -1.11 6.77
C ASP A 77 -18.00 -2.46 6.85
N ASN A 78 -18.67 -3.56 6.47
CA ASN A 78 -18.11 -4.92 6.47
C ASN A 78 -17.06 -5.12 5.35
N THR A 79 -16.12 -4.19 5.22
CA THR A 79 -15.07 -4.20 4.21
C THR A 79 -13.96 -5.18 4.58
N HIS A 80 -13.54 -6.02 3.62
CA HIS A 80 -12.38 -6.90 3.77
C HIS A 80 -11.09 -6.13 4.06
N VAL A 81 -11.05 -4.82 3.82
CA VAL A 81 -9.94 -3.94 4.20
C VAL A 81 -9.68 -4.02 5.70
N VAL A 82 -10.73 -4.09 6.54
CA VAL A 82 -10.58 -4.15 8.00
C VAL A 82 -11.01 -5.49 8.58
N VAL A 83 -12.07 -6.09 8.05
CA VAL A 83 -12.69 -7.30 8.57
C VAL A 83 -11.96 -8.55 8.08
N ALA A 84 -11.57 -9.44 9.01
CA ALA A 84 -11.11 -10.79 8.69
C ALA A 84 -12.28 -11.80 8.66
N ALA A 85 -13.19 -11.71 9.63
CA ALA A 85 -14.35 -12.60 9.73
C ALA A 85 -15.50 -11.95 10.51
N GLY A 86 -16.69 -12.54 10.42
CA GLY A 86 -17.88 -12.09 11.16
C GLY A 86 -18.46 -10.76 10.65
N THR A 87 -19.51 -10.28 11.32
CA THR A 87 -20.21 -9.04 11.02
C THR A 87 -20.83 -8.47 12.30
N GLY A 88 -21.16 -7.18 12.32
CA GLY A 88 -21.80 -6.56 13.48
C GLY A 88 -20.96 -6.69 14.75
N ALA A 89 -21.59 -7.04 15.87
CA ALA A 89 -20.93 -7.27 17.14
C ALA A 89 -19.94 -8.46 17.15
N ARG A 90 -20.05 -9.40 16.21
CA ARG A 90 -19.15 -10.56 16.08
C ARG A 90 -18.03 -10.33 15.06
N MET A 91 -17.87 -9.10 14.56
CA MET A 91 -16.83 -8.79 13.60
C MET A 91 -15.45 -8.91 14.24
N VAL A 92 -14.56 -9.64 13.58
CA VAL A 92 -13.16 -9.81 13.95
C VAL A 92 -12.30 -9.04 12.95
N PRO A 93 -11.57 -8.00 13.39
CA PRO A 93 -10.66 -7.28 12.51
C PRO A 93 -9.47 -8.17 12.12
N ALA A 94 -8.88 -7.90 10.96
CA ALA A 94 -7.60 -8.51 10.59
C ALA A 94 -6.54 -8.23 11.67
N PRO A 95 -5.61 -9.17 11.97
CA PRO A 95 -4.67 -9.01 13.08
C PRO A 95 -3.88 -7.69 13.05
N GLU A 96 -3.44 -7.26 11.87
CA GLU A 96 -2.73 -5.98 11.72
C GLU A 96 -3.63 -4.75 11.97
N MET A 97 -4.93 -4.85 11.72
CA MET A 97 -5.90 -3.79 12.02
C MET A 97 -6.30 -3.80 13.49
N ALA A 98 -6.34 -4.96 14.14
CA ALA A 98 -6.51 -5.08 15.58
C ALA A 98 -5.36 -4.38 16.32
N ALA A 99 -4.11 -4.70 15.95
CA ALA A 99 -2.92 -4.06 16.50
C ALA A 99 -2.87 -2.55 16.21
N PHE A 100 -3.35 -2.12 15.04
CA PHE A 100 -3.52 -0.71 14.71
C PHE A 100 -4.50 -0.03 15.67
N ALA A 101 -5.69 -0.61 15.87
CA ALA A 101 -6.72 -0.05 16.74
C ALA A 101 -6.25 0.03 18.21
N GLU A 102 -5.55 -1.00 18.69
CA GLU A 102 -4.95 -1.03 20.03
C GLU A 102 -3.96 0.11 20.24
N ARG A 103 -3.07 0.35 19.26
CA ARG A 103 -2.10 1.45 19.31
C ARG A 103 -2.78 2.80 19.50
N TYR A 104 -3.88 3.05 18.80
CA TYR A 104 -4.65 4.30 18.90
C TYR A 104 -5.78 4.25 19.94
N ARG A 105 -5.86 3.17 20.74
CA ARG A 105 -6.79 2.99 21.86
C ARG A 105 -8.28 3.08 21.47
N PHE A 106 -8.62 2.62 20.27
CA PHE A 106 -10.01 2.48 19.82
C PHE A 106 -10.32 1.03 19.45
N THR A 107 -11.60 0.74 19.20
CA THR A 107 -12.04 -0.57 18.69
C THR A 107 -12.78 -0.42 17.38
N PHE A 108 -12.55 -1.32 16.42
CA PHE A 108 -13.37 -1.38 15.22
C PHE A 108 -14.71 -2.08 15.54
N ARG A 109 -15.81 -1.54 15.02
CA ARG A 109 -17.10 -2.23 14.98
C ARG A 109 -17.65 -2.18 13.58
N ALA A 110 -18.19 -3.28 13.08
CA ALA A 110 -18.87 -3.27 11.80
C ALA A 110 -20.37 -3.04 11.97
N HIS A 111 -21.01 -2.50 10.94
CA HIS A 111 -22.46 -2.47 10.86
C HIS A 111 -23.08 -3.88 10.94
N GLU A 112 -24.20 -4.00 11.67
CA GLU A 112 -25.04 -5.20 11.58
C GLU A 112 -25.65 -5.30 10.19
N LYS A 113 -25.66 -6.52 9.63
CA LYS A 113 -26.27 -6.77 8.32
C LYS A 113 -27.76 -6.43 8.40
N GLY A 114 -28.20 -5.45 7.60
CA GLY A 114 -29.60 -5.02 7.52
C GLY A 114 -29.93 -3.73 8.28
N ASP A 115 -29.00 -3.19 9.08
CA ASP A 115 -29.24 -1.95 9.86
C ASP A 115 -28.71 -0.69 9.13
N ALA A 116 -29.18 -0.50 7.89
CA ALA A 116 -28.81 0.64 7.04
C ALA A 116 -29.27 2.01 7.60
N ASN A 117 -30.18 2.00 8.59
CA ASN A 117 -30.71 3.21 9.22
C ASN A 117 -29.67 3.92 10.10
N ARG A 118 -28.67 3.22 10.62
CA ARG A 118 -27.65 3.79 11.51
C ARG A 118 -26.63 4.65 10.73
N SER A 119 -26.26 4.23 9.51
CA SER A 119 -25.37 4.98 8.60
C SER A 119 -26.05 6.19 7.95
N ALA A 120 -27.38 6.19 7.84
CA ALA A 120 -28.14 7.26 7.18
C ALA A 120 -28.20 8.59 7.96
N ARG A 121 -27.78 8.61 9.23
CA ARG A 121 -27.87 9.79 10.12
C ARG A 121 -26.58 10.58 10.25
N VAL A 122 -25.43 9.95 10.07
CA VAL A 122 -24.21 10.70 9.77
C VAL A 122 -24.39 11.21 8.34
N GLU A 123 -24.27 12.53 8.12
CA GLU A 123 -24.40 13.14 6.79
C GLU A 123 -23.76 12.24 5.74
N ARG A 124 -24.45 11.94 4.63
CA ARG A 124 -23.89 11.13 3.53
C ARG A 124 -22.61 11.80 3.03
N PRO A 125 -21.42 11.41 3.52
CA PRO A 125 -20.25 12.26 3.38
C PRO A 125 -19.81 12.23 1.91
N PHE A 126 -20.00 11.11 1.23
CA PHE A 126 -19.68 10.96 -0.18
C PHE A 126 -20.60 11.75 -1.10
N HIS A 127 -21.92 11.79 -0.85
CA HIS A 127 -22.80 12.68 -1.61
C HIS A 127 -22.36 14.15 -1.45
N PHE A 128 -22.00 14.56 -0.23
CA PHE A 128 -21.50 15.91 0.01
C PHE A 128 -20.16 16.17 -0.69
N ILE A 129 -19.18 15.27 -0.58
CA ILE A 129 -17.87 15.36 -1.22
C ILE A 129 -18.02 15.41 -2.75
N GLU A 130 -18.84 14.54 -3.32
CA GLU A 130 -19.11 14.49 -4.76
C GLU A 130 -19.63 15.82 -5.29
N HIS A 131 -20.66 16.39 -4.64
CA HIS A 131 -21.35 17.57 -5.17
C HIS A 131 -20.70 18.91 -4.78
N ASN A 132 -19.89 18.96 -3.71
CA ASN A 132 -19.32 20.22 -3.19
C ASN A 132 -17.79 20.31 -3.33
N PHE A 133 -17.12 19.18 -3.46
CA PHE A 133 -15.67 19.12 -3.64
C PHE A 133 -15.29 18.62 -5.03
N LEU A 134 -15.77 17.47 -5.47
CA LEU A 134 -15.35 16.88 -6.74
C LEU A 134 -16.01 17.56 -7.95
N ALA A 135 -17.30 17.87 -7.87
CA ALA A 135 -18.05 18.47 -8.95
C ALA A 135 -17.46 19.81 -9.41
N GLY A 136 -17.20 19.93 -10.72
CA GLY A 136 -16.72 21.16 -11.35
C GLY A 136 -15.25 21.51 -11.05
N ARG A 137 -14.49 20.65 -10.37
CA ARG A 137 -13.05 20.86 -10.12
C ARG A 137 -12.19 20.03 -11.06
N THR A 138 -11.00 20.56 -11.31
CA THR A 138 -9.92 19.86 -12.02
C THR A 138 -8.72 19.75 -11.10
N PHE A 139 -7.95 18.69 -11.29
CA PHE A 139 -6.78 18.38 -10.48
C PHE A 139 -5.59 18.08 -11.39
N ALA A 140 -4.40 18.53 -11.03
CA ALA A 140 -3.17 18.22 -11.77
C ALA A 140 -2.77 16.75 -11.60
N ASP A 141 -2.75 16.30 -10.35
CA ASP A 141 -2.49 14.92 -9.95
C ASP A 141 -3.25 14.59 -8.65
N LEU A 142 -3.08 13.37 -8.13
CA LEU A 142 -3.76 12.96 -6.89
C LEU A 142 -3.20 13.66 -5.64
N GLY A 143 -1.93 14.11 -5.68
CA GLY A 143 -1.32 14.90 -4.61
C GLY A 143 -1.98 16.27 -4.50
N ASP A 144 -2.17 16.95 -5.63
CA ASP A 144 -2.93 18.20 -5.73
C ASP A 144 -4.37 18.03 -5.23
N LEU A 145 -5.06 16.97 -5.66
CA LEU A 145 -6.42 16.67 -5.15
C LEU A 145 -6.43 16.56 -3.62
N ASN A 146 -5.53 15.79 -3.03
CA ASN A 146 -5.49 15.60 -1.58
C ASN A 146 -5.09 16.88 -0.83
N ALA A 147 -4.21 17.72 -1.40
CA ALA A 147 -3.91 19.03 -0.86
C ALA A 147 -5.14 19.94 -0.86
N GLN A 148 -5.88 20.00 -1.96
CA GLN A 148 -7.15 20.76 -2.04
C GLN A 148 -8.22 20.19 -1.11
N ALA A 149 -8.30 18.86 -0.96
CA ALA A 149 -9.23 18.19 -0.06
C ALA A 149 -8.99 18.60 1.39
N ARG A 150 -7.72 18.75 1.80
CA ARG A 150 -7.37 19.24 3.13
C ARG A 150 -7.89 20.64 3.39
N VAL A 151 -7.61 21.58 2.47
CA VAL A 151 -8.12 22.96 2.57
C VAL A 151 -9.65 22.98 2.61
N PHE A 152 -10.30 22.13 1.81
CA PHE A 152 -11.75 22.02 1.81
C PHE A 152 -12.28 21.50 3.15
N CYS A 153 -11.68 20.45 3.73
CA CYS A 153 -12.03 19.94 5.07
C CYS A 153 -11.94 21.06 6.10
N ASP A 154 -10.86 21.84 6.09
CA ASP A 154 -10.68 22.96 7.03
C ASP A 154 -11.77 24.02 6.89
N LYS A 155 -12.22 24.31 5.67
CA LYS A 155 -13.32 25.25 5.40
C LYS A 155 -14.66 24.69 5.89
N VAL A 156 -15.01 23.46 5.51
CA VAL A 156 -16.34 22.89 5.85
C VAL A 156 -16.48 22.61 7.34
N ASN A 157 -15.39 22.20 8.00
CA ASN A 157 -15.37 22.02 9.44
C ASN A 157 -15.52 23.35 10.19
N ALA A 158 -15.11 24.48 9.60
CA ALA A 158 -15.31 25.82 10.16
C ALA A 158 -16.68 26.43 9.84
N THR A 159 -17.45 25.83 8.92
CA THR A 159 -18.70 26.42 8.43
C THR A 159 -19.86 26.07 9.35
N ARG A 160 -20.63 27.10 9.79
CA ARG A 160 -21.82 26.89 10.62
C ARG A 160 -22.89 26.11 9.87
N LYS A 161 -23.41 25.04 10.49
CA LYS A 161 -24.48 24.21 9.92
C LYS A 161 -25.79 24.51 10.64
N LYS A 162 -26.85 24.83 9.88
CA LYS A 162 -28.17 25.19 10.42
C LYS A 162 -28.72 24.12 11.37
N HIS A 163 -28.62 22.85 11.00
CA HIS A 163 -29.14 21.73 11.79
C HIS A 163 -28.31 21.39 13.04
N LEU A 164 -27.05 21.84 13.12
CA LEU A 164 -26.21 21.72 14.32
C LEU A 164 -26.31 22.95 15.23
N HIS A 165 -26.85 24.06 14.71
CA HIS A 165 -26.78 25.39 15.31
C HIS A 165 -25.34 25.90 15.60
N ALA A 166 -24.32 25.17 15.15
CA ALA A 166 -22.89 25.41 15.32
C ALA A 166 -22.12 24.92 14.09
N SER A 167 -20.84 25.25 14.00
CA SER A 167 -19.89 24.61 13.08
C SER A 167 -19.35 23.31 13.69
N PRO A 168 -18.92 22.35 12.85
CA PRO A 168 -18.24 21.15 13.36
C PRO A 168 -17.06 21.44 14.27
N ARG A 169 -16.27 22.48 13.96
CA ARG A 169 -15.11 22.90 14.74
C ARG A 169 -15.49 23.45 16.13
N GLU A 170 -16.61 24.16 16.24
CA GLU A 170 -17.12 24.62 17.55
C GLU A 170 -17.54 23.43 18.42
N LEU A 171 -18.28 22.46 17.87
CA LEU A 171 -18.64 21.23 18.60
C LEU A 171 -17.41 20.39 18.95
N PHE A 172 -16.43 20.35 18.04
CA PHE A 172 -15.17 19.63 18.24
C PHE A 172 -14.37 20.18 19.42
N ALA A 173 -14.45 21.48 19.71
CA ALA A 173 -13.79 22.05 20.88
C ALA A 173 -14.30 21.42 22.19
N ALA A 174 -15.60 21.09 22.27
CA ALA A 174 -16.20 20.37 23.40
C ALA A 174 -15.91 18.85 23.33
N GLU A 175 -15.75 18.29 22.13
CA GLU A 175 -15.47 16.87 21.94
C GLU A 175 -14.04 16.47 22.25
N ARG A 176 -13.07 17.30 21.85
CA ARG A 176 -11.64 16.99 21.89
C ARG A 176 -11.13 16.45 23.24
N PRO A 177 -11.55 16.99 24.41
CA PRO A 177 -11.13 16.46 25.72
C PRO A 177 -11.58 15.02 26.00
N HIS A 178 -12.58 14.52 25.28
CA HIS A 178 -13.15 13.17 25.44
C HIS A 178 -12.52 12.15 24.48
N LEU A 179 -11.67 12.60 23.54
CA LEU A 179 -10.96 11.70 22.64
C LEU A 179 -9.85 10.95 23.37
N ARG A 180 -9.60 9.73 22.91
CA ARG A 180 -8.43 8.95 23.29
C ARG A 180 -7.19 9.68 22.76
N PRO A 181 -6.20 9.99 23.62
CA PRO A 181 -5.00 10.68 23.17
C PRO A 181 -4.18 9.78 22.25
N LEU A 182 -3.52 10.40 21.27
CA LEU A 182 -2.59 9.69 20.39
C LEU A 182 -1.37 9.18 21.19
N PRO A 183 -0.70 8.11 20.73
CA PRO A 183 0.61 7.72 21.24
C PRO A 183 1.63 8.87 21.17
N LEU A 184 2.57 8.92 22.11
CA LEU A 184 3.66 9.90 22.11
C LEU A 184 4.51 9.84 20.83
N PHE A 185 4.63 8.64 20.26
CA PHE A 185 5.32 8.40 19.00
C PHE A 185 4.43 7.55 18.08
N VAL A 186 4.09 8.13 16.93
CA VAL A 186 3.40 7.44 15.85
C VAL A 186 4.44 7.09 14.79
N PRO A 187 4.87 5.82 14.66
CA PRO A 187 5.82 5.46 13.62
C PRO A 187 5.15 5.55 12.24
N GLU A 188 5.94 5.88 11.23
CA GLU A 188 5.50 5.92 9.83
C GLU A 188 4.88 4.56 9.45
N VAL A 189 3.69 4.61 8.84
CA VAL A 189 3.04 3.41 8.30
C VAL A 189 3.77 2.99 7.04
N TYR A 190 4.31 1.76 7.04
CA TYR A 190 4.91 1.16 5.85
C TYR A 190 4.40 -0.26 5.60
N ALA A 191 4.43 -0.66 4.32
CA ALA A 191 4.28 -2.03 3.87
C ALA A 191 5.64 -2.58 3.44
N LEU A 192 5.93 -3.82 3.84
CA LEU A 192 7.18 -4.50 3.51
C LEU A 192 6.99 -5.43 2.33
N HIS A 193 7.84 -5.29 1.32
CA HIS A 193 7.83 -6.11 0.12
C HIS A 193 9.22 -6.68 -0.12
N HIS A 194 9.30 -7.94 -0.55
CA HIS A 194 10.53 -8.49 -1.10
C HIS A 194 10.40 -8.55 -2.62
N ARG A 195 11.30 -7.90 -3.34
CA ARG A 195 11.24 -7.79 -4.81
C ARG A 195 12.56 -8.15 -5.44
N LEU A 196 12.47 -8.96 -6.49
CA LEU A 196 13.63 -9.23 -7.33
C LEU A 196 13.82 -8.08 -8.31
N VAL A 197 15.08 -7.66 -8.47
CA VAL A 197 15.45 -6.70 -9.51
C VAL A 197 15.41 -7.40 -10.85
N ASP A 198 14.60 -6.89 -11.76
CA ASP A 198 14.49 -7.45 -13.11
C ASP A 198 15.73 -7.15 -13.98
N VAL A 199 15.73 -7.71 -15.19
CA VAL A 199 16.83 -7.58 -16.15
C VAL A 199 17.04 -6.15 -16.65
N GLU A 200 16.04 -5.28 -16.51
CA GLU A 200 16.13 -3.87 -16.89
C GLU A 200 16.58 -3.00 -15.71
N GLY A 201 16.79 -3.57 -14.51
CA GLY A 201 17.25 -2.86 -13.32
C GLY A 201 16.14 -2.22 -12.50
N TYR A 202 14.94 -2.81 -12.45
CA TYR A 202 13.81 -2.27 -11.68
C TYR A 202 13.27 -3.26 -10.64
N VAL A 203 12.69 -2.70 -9.57
CA VAL A 203 11.76 -3.41 -8.69
C VAL A 203 10.32 -3.01 -9.03
N ASN A 204 9.40 -3.97 -8.99
CA ASN A 204 7.97 -3.73 -9.23
C ASN A 204 7.18 -3.64 -7.92
N VAL A 205 6.42 -2.56 -7.76
CA VAL A 205 5.47 -2.36 -6.65
C VAL A 205 4.14 -1.92 -7.25
N HIS A 206 3.10 -2.75 -7.08
CA HIS A 206 1.74 -2.49 -7.59
C HIS A 206 1.66 -2.16 -9.09
N GLY A 207 2.54 -2.73 -9.91
CA GLY A 207 2.62 -2.46 -11.35
C GLY A 207 3.52 -1.28 -11.72
N HIS A 208 3.88 -0.42 -10.77
CA HIS A 208 4.88 0.63 -10.99
C HIS A 208 6.29 0.06 -10.86
N ARG A 209 7.19 0.53 -11.72
CA ARG A 209 8.58 0.06 -11.77
C ARG A 209 9.50 1.18 -11.33
N TYR A 210 10.28 0.92 -10.29
CA TYR A 210 11.25 1.86 -9.73
C TYR A 210 12.66 1.35 -9.99
N SER A 211 13.47 2.15 -10.68
CA SER A 211 14.84 1.77 -11.04
C SER A 211 15.69 1.60 -9.78
N VAL A 212 16.65 0.69 -9.78
CA VAL A 212 17.67 0.55 -8.75
C VAL A 212 19.05 0.46 -9.42
N PRO A 213 20.16 0.71 -8.71
CA PRO A 213 21.49 0.60 -9.28
C PRO A 213 21.68 -0.71 -10.06
N TYR A 214 22.10 -0.63 -11.33
CA TYR A 214 22.19 -1.77 -12.25
C TYR A 214 23.05 -2.94 -11.73
N LEU A 215 23.99 -2.67 -10.82
CA LEU A 215 24.80 -3.69 -10.14
C LEU A 215 23.97 -4.65 -9.29
N LEU A 216 22.72 -4.28 -8.97
CA LEU A 216 21.78 -5.08 -8.21
C LEU A 216 20.85 -5.92 -9.10
N ILE A 217 21.02 -5.93 -10.42
CA ILE A 217 20.20 -6.75 -11.33
C ILE A 217 20.19 -8.21 -10.87
N GLY A 218 18.99 -8.77 -10.80
CA GLY A 218 18.73 -10.11 -10.32
C GLY A 218 18.92 -10.29 -8.82
N ARG A 219 19.25 -9.28 -8.01
CA ARG A 219 19.26 -9.34 -6.53
C ARG A 219 17.84 -9.27 -5.97
N GLN A 220 17.63 -9.86 -4.79
CA GLN A 220 16.37 -9.72 -4.06
C GLN A 220 16.56 -8.59 -3.04
N LEU A 221 15.68 -7.60 -3.07
CA LEU A 221 15.74 -6.39 -2.27
C LEU A 221 14.51 -6.30 -1.37
N GLU A 222 14.69 -5.70 -0.20
CA GLU A 222 13.60 -5.28 0.67
C GLU A 222 13.11 -3.92 0.19
N VAL A 223 11.81 -3.78 -0.03
CA VAL A 223 11.19 -2.53 -0.45
C VAL A 223 10.19 -2.12 0.63
N ARG A 224 10.41 -0.95 1.22
CA ARG A 224 9.49 -0.33 2.16
C ARG A 224 8.65 0.68 1.41
N GLU A 225 7.37 0.37 1.28
CA GLU A 225 6.38 1.28 0.74
C GLU A 225 5.79 2.10 1.88
N THR A 226 6.01 3.41 1.87
CA THR A 226 5.36 4.34 2.80
C THR A 226 4.21 5.06 2.10
N LYS A 227 3.61 6.06 2.78
CA LYS A 227 2.56 6.89 2.20
C LYS A 227 3.05 7.55 0.89
N ASP A 228 4.23 8.15 0.95
CA ASP A 228 4.75 9.03 -0.11
C ASP A 228 6.02 8.51 -0.77
N ARG A 229 6.63 7.42 -0.25
CA ARG A 229 7.94 6.96 -0.70
C ARG A 229 8.02 5.46 -0.95
N ILE A 230 8.93 5.08 -1.84
CA ILE A 230 9.39 3.71 -2.06
C ILE A 230 10.88 3.68 -1.74
N ASP A 231 11.21 3.14 -0.57
CA ASP A 231 12.61 2.92 -0.18
C ASP A 231 13.02 1.49 -0.50
N VAL A 232 14.20 1.35 -1.10
CA VAL A 232 14.74 0.05 -1.48
C VAL A 232 16.03 -0.20 -0.72
N TYR A 233 16.09 -1.34 -0.04
CA TYR A 233 17.20 -1.77 0.80
C TYR A 233 17.85 -3.05 0.27
N HIS A 234 19.17 -3.09 0.33
CA HIS A 234 19.97 -4.30 0.17
C HIS A 234 20.60 -4.65 1.53
N GLY A 235 19.98 -5.59 2.25
CA GLY A 235 20.28 -5.80 3.65
C GLY A 235 19.98 -4.52 4.45
N PRO A 236 20.89 -4.01 5.30
CA PRO A 236 20.66 -2.79 6.08
C PRO A 236 20.86 -1.49 5.27
N ARG A 237 21.38 -1.56 4.04
CA ARG A 237 21.76 -0.38 3.27
C ARG A 237 20.62 0.09 2.38
N LEU A 238 20.20 1.35 2.55
CA LEU A 238 19.32 2.04 1.59
C LEU A 238 20.09 2.24 0.26
N VAL A 239 19.57 1.68 -0.82
CA VAL A 239 20.21 1.72 -2.15
C VAL A 239 19.46 2.59 -3.15
N ALA A 240 18.17 2.84 -2.92
CA ALA A 240 17.36 3.76 -3.71
C ALA A 240 16.18 4.28 -2.88
N SER A 241 15.73 5.49 -3.18
CA SER A 241 14.51 6.09 -2.61
C SER A 241 13.80 6.87 -3.72
N HIS A 242 12.49 6.67 -3.85
CA HIS A 242 11.67 7.29 -4.88
C HIS A 242 10.41 7.88 -4.28
N GLN A 243 9.94 9.01 -4.85
CA GLN A 243 8.56 9.43 -4.65
C GLN A 243 7.62 8.33 -5.16
N LYS A 244 6.63 7.98 -4.36
CA LYS A 244 5.62 6.99 -4.71
C LYS A 244 4.70 7.55 -5.78
N VAL A 245 4.47 6.75 -6.82
CA VAL A 245 3.49 7.08 -7.86
C VAL A 245 2.08 6.80 -7.33
N LEU A 246 1.22 7.81 -7.36
CA LEU A 246 -0.18 7.75 -6.93
C LEU A 246 -1.11 7.75 -8.15
N SER A 247 -0.95 6.80 -9.05
CA SER A 247 -1.73 6.70 -10.29
C SER A 247 -2.14 5.25 -10.55
N ARG A 248 -3.24 5.05 -11.25
CA ARG A 248 -3.63 3.72 -11.75
C ARG A 248 -2.83 3.31 -12.99
N THR A 249 -2.19 4.27 -13.65
CA THR A 249 -1.39 4.02 -14.85
C THR A 249 0.00 3.53 -14.46
N PHE A 250 0.34 2.33 -14.92
CA PHE A 250 1.66 1.76 -14.68
C PHE A 250 2.74 2.69 -15.23
N THR A 251 3.64 3.09 -14.33
CA THR A 251 4.64 4.12 -14.60
C THR A 251 6.02 3.56 -14.30
N ARG A 252 7.00 3.94 -15.11
CA ARG A 252 8.42 3.65 -14.88
C ARG A 252 9.11 4.89 -14.33
N VAL A 253 9.61 4.81 -13.10
CA VAL A 253 10.40 5.87 -12.47
C VAL A 253 11.88 5.51 -12.60
N THR A 254 12.61 6.33 -13.36
CA THR A 254 14.01 6.04 -13.70
C THR A 254 14.92 7.16 -13.17
N VAL A 255 15.89 6.77 -12.35
CA VAL A 255 16.97 7.63 -11.89
C VAL A 255 18.17 7.40 -12.83
N PRO A 256 18.71 8.43 -13.50
CA PRO A 256 19.81 8.27 -14.45
C PRO A 256 21.03 7.55 -13.87
N GLU A 257 21.37 7.83 -12.61
CA GLU A 257 22.50 7.27 -11.87
C GLU A 257 22.36 5.76 -11.63
N HIS A 258 21.16 5.21 -11.76
CA HIS A 258 20.94 3.77 -11.64
C HIS A 258 21.31 3.01 -12.90
N ARG A 259 21.48 3.70 -14.03
CA ARG A 259 21.87 3.09 -15.31
C ARG A 259 23.39 2.93 -15.40
N PRO A 260 23.87 1.93 -16.16
CA PRO A 260 25.29 1.85 -16.44
C PRO A 260 25.76 3.11 -17.18
N PRO A 261 27.02 3.56 -16.98
CA PRO A 261 27.58 4.69 -17.72
C PRO A 261 27.45 4.47 -19.23
N ARG A 262 27.17 5.54 -20.00
CA ARG A 262 27.11 5.45 -21.47
C ARG A 262 28.43 4.87 -22.01
N GLY A 263 28.33 3.83 -22.85
CA GLY A 263 29.48 3.13 -23.42
C GLY A 263 30.04 2.00 -22.55
N ALA A 264 29.61 1.88 -21.28
CA ALA A 264 29.90 0.69 -20.49
C ALA A 264 29.10 -0.48 -21.07
N ARG A 265 29.80 -1.44 -21.69
CA ARG A 265 29.17 -2.72 -22.05
C ARG A 265 28.62 -3.37 -20.77
N PRO A 266 27.49 -4.09 -20.85
CA PRO A 266 27.06 -4.94 -19.75
C PRO A 266 28.25 -5.77 -19.30
N SER A 267 28.53 -5.79 -17.99
CA SER A 267 29.69 -6.53 -17.48
C SER A 267 29.67 -7.96 -18.05
N THR A 268 30.75 -8.33 -18.73
CA THR A 268 30.99 -9.69 -19.23
C THR A 268 31.37 -10.64 -18.10
N GLN A 269 31.63 -10.11 -16.90
CA GLN A 269 31.97 -10.96 -15.75
C GLN A 269 30.80 -11.89 -15.42
N PRO A 270 31.04 -13.18 -15.22
CA PRO A 270 30.03 -14.15 -14.82
C PRO A 270 29.25 -13.66 -13.60
N LEU A 271 27.94 -13.94 -13.57
CA LEU A 271 27.16 -13.69 -12.37
C LEU A 271 27.76 -14.51 -11.21
N PRO A 272 27.71 -14.06 -9.95
CA PRO A 272 28.21 -14.86 -8.83
C PRO A 272 27.56 -16.25 -8.78
N GLU A 273 26.29 -16.35 -9.14
CA GLU A 273 25.59 -17.63 -9.26
C GLU A 273 26.18 -18.52 -10.36
N GLU A 274 26.52 -17.93 -11.51
CA GLU A 274 27.18 -18.64 -12.62
C GLU A 274 28.56 -19.15 -12.19
N HIS A 275 29.33 -18.36 -11.45
CA HIS A 275 30.65 -18.75 -10.96
C HIS A 275 30.57 -19.93 -9.97
N ILE A 276 29.61 -19.89 -9.04
CA ILE A 276 29.42 -20.98 -8.07
C ILE A 276 28.93 -22.25 -8.77
N LEU A 277 27.96 -22.14 -9.67
CA LEU A 277 27.42 -23.29 -10.40
C LEU A 277 28.44 -23.89 -11.38
N ALA A 278 29.38 -23.09 -11.90
CA ALA A 278 30.48 -23.58 -12.74
C ALA A 278 31.49 -24.43 -11.97
N GLN A 279 31.61 -24.22 -10.64
CA GLN A 279 32.48 -24.98 -9.74
C GLN A 279 31.77 -26.17 -9.07
N ALA A 280 30.49 -26.38 -9.37
CA ALA A 280 29.72 -27.49 -8.82
C ALA A 280 30.09 -28.83 -9.47
N ASP A 281 29.80 -29.92 -8.76
CA ASP A 281 30.02 -31.27 -9.27
C ASP A 281 29.16 -31.54 -10.54
N PRO A 282 29.67 -32.31 -11.52
CA PRO A 282 28.88 -32.73 -12.67
C PRO A 282 27.58 -33.44 -12.24
N PRO A 283 26.44 -33.22 -12.96
CA PRO A 283 26.32 -32.53 -14.25
C PRO A 283 25.97 -31.03 -14.17
N VAL A 284 26.03 -30.42 -12.98
CA VAL A 284 25.50 -29.08 -12.71
C VAL A 284 26.05 -27.97 -13.61
N PRO A 285 27.36 -27.89 -13.91
CA PRO A 285 27.89 -26.84 -14.78
C PRO A 285 27.31 -26.88 -16.20
N ALA A 286 27.16 -28.08 -16.78
CA ALA A 286 26.62 -28.26 -18.12
C ALA A 286 25.14 -27.87 -18.18
N TYR A 287 24.37 -28.28 -17.18
CA TYR A 287 22.96 -27.92 -17.07
C TYR A 287 22.76 -26.41 -16.86
N ALA A 288 23.58 -25.76 -16.02
CA ALA A 288 23.55 -24.32 -15.81
C ALA A 288 23.86 -23.54 -17.11
N ALA A 289 24.84 -23.99 -17.90
CA ALA A 289 25.15 -23.39 -19.20
C ALA A 289 23.98 -23.50 -20.19
N ALA A 290 23.35 -24.69 -20.27
CA ALA A 290 22.17 -24.91 -21.12
C ALA A 290 20.96 -24.05 -20.66
N LEU A 291 20.77 -23.92 -19.34
CA LEU A 291 19.71 -23.11 -18.74
C LEU A 291 19.91 -21.62 -19.06
N LYS A 292 21.15 -21.13 -18.99
CA LYS A 292 21.51 -19.76 -19.37
C LYS A 292 21.23 -19.50 -20.86
N HIS A 293 21.62 -20.43 -21.73
CA HIS A 293 21.42 -20.29 -23.18
C HIS A 293 19.94 -20.22 -23.58
N ARG A 294 19.04 -20.92 -22.87
CA ARG A 294 17.58 -20.86 -23.12
C ARG A 294 16.86 -19.71 -22.43
N SER A 295 17.50 -19.02 -21.49
CA SER A 295 16.86 -17.96 -20.72
C SER A 295 16.99 -16.61 -21.42
N ALA A 296 16.00 -15.73 -21.24
CA ALA A 296 16.12 -14.34 -21.68
C ALA A 296 17.24 -13.59 -20.92
N GLY A 297 17.97 -12.72 -21.63
CA GLY A 297 19.06 -11.92 -21.05
C GLY A 297 20.22 -12.79 -20.55
N ARG A 298 20.68 -12.54 -19.31
CA ARG A 298 21.80 -13.29 -18.70
C ARG A 298 21.38 -14.59 -18.00
N GLY A 299 20.10 -14.97 -18.01
CA GLY A 299 19.58 -16.14 -17.30
C GLY A 299 19.63 -16.06 -15.77
N THR A 300 19.81 -14.86 -15.19
CA THR A 300 20.06 -14.64 -13.75
C THR A 300 19.03 -15.31 -12.85
N LEU A 301 17.74 -15.16 -13.17
CA LEU A 301 16.63 -15.76 -12.44
C LEU A 301 16.71 -17.29 -12.39
N ALA A 302 16.94 -17.90 -13.55
CA ALA A 302 17.00 -19.35 -13.70
C ALA A 302 18.24 -19.92 -12.99
N LEU A 303 19.40 -19.29 -13.17
CA LEU A 303 20.65 -19.66 -12.48
C LEU A 303 20.52 -19.51 -10.96
N ARG A 304 19.89 -18.44 -10.47
CA ARG A 304 19.68 -18.28 -9.03
C ARG A 304 18.74 -19.35 -8.45
N ARG A 305 17.64 -19.67 -9.13
CA ARG A 305 16.75 -20.76 -8.71
C ARG A 305 17.51 -22.09 -8.62
N LEU A 306 18.32 -22.39 -9.64
CA LEU A 306 19.17 -23.59 -9.64
C LEU A 306 20.16 -23.58 -8.46
N LEU A 307 20.78 -22.44 -8.17
CA LEU A 307 21.70 -22.31 -7.04
C LEU A 307 21.01 -22.48 -5.67
N VAL A 308 19.77 -22.00 -5.52
CA VAL A 308 18.99 -22.20 -4.29
C VAL A 308 18.73 -23.71 -4.10
N LEU A 309 18.25 -24.40 -5.13
CA LEU A 309 18.02 -25.85 -5.09
C LEU A 309 19.32 -26.61 -4.77
N TYR A 310 20.43 -26.21 -5.39
CA TYR A 310 21.75 -26.78 -5.14
C TYR A 310 22.20 -26.69 -3.68
N ARG A 311 21.81 -25.62 -2.97
CA ARG A 311 22.20 -25.37 -1.58
C ARG A 311 21.26 -25.99 -0.57
N GLU A 312 19.97 -26.06 -0.87
CA GLU A 312 18.93 -26.48 0.08
C GLU A 312 18.61 -27.97 0.01
N TYR A 313 18.82 -28.62 -1.13
CA TYR A 313 18.44 -30.02 -1.31
C TYR A 313 19.59 -31.00 -1.02
N PRO A 314 19.28 -32.22 -0.56
CA PRO A 314 20.26 -33.29 -0.44
C PRO A 314 20.99 -33.52 -1.77
N ARG A 315 22.33 -33.55 -1.70
CA ARG A 315 23.20 -33.49 -2.88
C ARG A 315 22.91 -34.58 -3.90
N THR A 316 22.71 -35.80 -3.44
CA THR A 316 22.40 -36.98 -4.28
C THR A 316 21.10 -36.82 -5.04
N ALA A 317 20.02 -36.45 -4.34
CA ALA A 317 18.70 -36.23 -4.95
C ALA A 317 18.72 -35.10 -5.98
N PHE A 318 19.41 -34.00 -5.66
CA PHE A 318 19.58 -32.87 -6.58
C PHE A 318 20.33 -33.27 -7.85
N LEU A 319 21.47 -33.96 -7.73
CA LEU A 319 22.26 -34.39 -8.88
C LEU A 319 21.48 -35.37 -9.78
N GLN A 320 20.72 -36.29 -9.20
CA GLN A 320 19.82 -37.18 -9.97
C GLN A 320 18.76 -36.37 -10.74
N ALA A 321 18.12 -35.40 -10.08
CA ALA A 321 17.12 -34.55 -10.71
C ALA A 321 17.69 -33.73 -11.88
N VAL A 322 18.88 -33.12 -11.70
CA VAL A 322 19.56 -32.36 -12.76
C VAL A 322 19.98 -33.28 -13.92
N THR A 323 20.46 -34.50 -13.62
CA THR A 323 20.84 -35.49 -14.65
C THR A 323 19.63 -35.85 -15.51
N LEU A 324 18.49 -36.15 -14.86
CA LEU A 324 17.24 -36.46 -15.54
C LEU A 324 16.75 -35.26 -16.36
N ALA A 325 16.76 -34.06 -15.78
CA ALA A 325 16.34 -32.85 -16.45
C ALA A 325 17.21 -32.56 -17.70
N GLN A 326 18.51 -32.82 -17.63
CA GLN A 326 19.42 -32.68 -18.76
C GLN A 326 19.14 -33.74 -19.84
N GLN A 327 18.91 -35.00 -19.47
CA GLN A 327 18.58 -36.09 -20.40
C GLN A 327 17.32 -35.81 -21.21
N TYR A 328 16.30 -35.23 -20.59
CA TYR A 328 15.02 -34.90 -21.24
C TYR A 328 14.94 -33.45 -21.76
N GLY A 329 16.02 -32.67 -21.65
CA GLY A 329 16.03 -31.27 -22.09
C GLY A 329 15.05 -30.36 -21.32
N LEU A 330 14.69 -30.73 -20.09
CA LEU A 330 13.78 -30.00 -19.19
C LEU A 330 14.50 -28.82 -18.56
N LEU A 331 14.79 -27.80 -19.35
CA LEU A 331 15.35 -26.55 -18.86
C LEU A 331 14.19 -25.74 -18.29
N MET A 332 14.18 -25.56 -16.96
CA MET A 332 13.13 -24.80 -16.26
C MET A 332 12.95 -23.42 -16.91
N SER A 333 11.99 -23.29 -17.83
CA SER A 333 11.55 -22.00 -18.30
C SER A 333 10.73 -21.37 -17.19
N ALA A 334 10.96 -20.09 -16.95
CA ALA A 334 10.03 -19.32 -16.15
C ALA A 334 8.70 -19.25 -16.93
N LEU A 335 7.79 -20.18 -16.65
CA LEU A 335 6.37 -19.85 -16.70
C LEU A 335 6.13 -18.83 -15.59
N THR A 336 6.12 -17.56 -15.97
CA THR A 336 5.37 -16.43 -15.39
C THR A 336 5.55 -15.24 -16.30
#